data_AF-A0A7R8UM20-F1
#
_entry.id   AF-A0A7R8UM20-F1
#
_cell.length_a   1.000
_cell.length_b   1.000
_cell.length_c   1.000
_cell.angle_alpha   90.00
_cell.angle_beta   90.00
_cell.angle_gamma   90.00
#
_symmetry.space_group_name_H-M   'P 1'
#
loop_
_entity.id
_entity.type
_entity.pdbx_description
1 polymer ?
#
loop_
_entity_poly.entity_id
_entity_poly.type
_entity_poly.pdbx_seq_one_letter_code
_entity_poly.pdbx_strand_id
1 'polypeptide(L)'
;MKFAIVFAALLAAALAAPVDDPKNAQILRYESDNIGTDGYNFAFETSDGTSRQEQAQLKNVGTENEALAVRGTISWVAADGQQYTLNFVADENGFQPEGAHLPRA
;
A
#
# COMPACT_ATOMS: atom_id res chain seq x y z
N MET A 1 27.97 -22.04 19.06
CA MET A 1 27.81 -22.63 17.71
C MET A 1 26.46 -23.32 17.54
N LYS A 2 26.13 -24.37 18.31
CA LYS A 2 24.84 -25.09 18.23
C LYS A 2 23.60 -24.19 18.41
N PHE A 3 23.61 -23.35 19.45
CA PHE A 3 22.52 -22.39 19.72
C PHE A 3 22.37 -21.31 18.64
N ALA A 4 23.47 -20.88 18.02
CA ALA A 4 23.43 -19.90 16.94
C ALA A 4 22.80 -20.49 15.66
N ILE A 5 23.06 -21.78 15.37
CA ILE A 5 22.46 -22.48 14.23
C ILE A 5 20.95 -22.68 14.44
N VAL A 6 20.54 -23.08 15.65
CA VAL A 6 19.10 -23.23 15.97
C VAL A 6 18.37 -21.89 15.91
N PHE A 7 18.97 -20.82 16.44
CA PHE A 7 18.40 -19.48 16.35
C PHE A 7 18.28 -18.99 14.90
N ALA A 8 19.33 -19.19 14.09
CA ALA A 8 19.29 -18.84 12.67
C ALA A 8 18.23 -19.65 11.89
N ALA A 9 18.06 -20.94 12.22
CA ALA A 9 17.03 -21.78 11.60
C ALA A 9 15.61 -21.34 11.99
N LEU A 10 15.39 -20.97 13.25
CA LEU A 10 14.08 -20.45 13.71
C LEU A 10 13.76 -19.08 13.09
N LEU A 11 14.76 -18.21 12.95
CA LEU A 11 14.61 -16.91 12.30
C LEU A 11 14.30 -17.08 10.81
N ALA A 12 15.00 -17.98 10.11
CA ALA A 12 14.73 -18.28 8.70
C ALA A 12 13.32 -18.87 8.50
N ALA A 13 12.86 -19.74 9.41
CA ALA A 13 11.50 -20.28 9.36
C ALA A 13 10.43 -19.21 9.63
N ALA A 14 10.68 -18.27 10.54
CA ALA A 14 9.76 -17.16 10.81
C ALA A 14 9.64 -16.19 9.63
N LEU A 15 10.74 -15.92 8.92
CA LEU A 15 10.76 -15.08 7.71
C LEU A 15 10.17 -15.77 6.48
N ALA A 16 10.11 -17.11 6.48
CA ALA A 16 9.54 -17.91 5.40
C ALA A 16 8.10 -18.37 5.70
N ALA A 17 7.49 -17.84 6.78
CA ALA A 17 6.09 -18.13 7.07
C ALA A 17 5.22 -17.65 5.90
N PRO A 18 4.33 -18.51 5.36
CA PRO A 18 3.46 -18.11 4.27
C PRO A 18 2.50 -17.01 4.72
N VAL A 19 2.30 -16.00 3.88
CA VAL A 19 1.18 -15.07 4.01
C VAL A 19 -0.15 -15.82 3.80
N ASP A 20 -1.23 -15.31 4.38
CA ASP A 20 -2.55 -15.95 4.27
C ASP A 20 -3.00 -16.11 2.81
N ASP A 21 -3.80 -17.14 2.53
CA ASP A 21 -4.45 -17.31 1.22
C ASP A 21 -5.31 -16.06 0.93
N PRO A 22 -5.11 -15.35 -0.20
CA PRO A 22 -5.89 -14.16 -0.56
C PRO A 22 -7.41 -14.38 -0.51
N LYS A 23 -7.89 -15.62 -0.73
CA LYS A 23 -9.31 -15.97 -0.64
C LYS A 23 -9.88 -15.92 0.78
N ASN A 24 -9.02 -16.04 1.78
CA ASN A 24 -9.37 -16.03 3.20
C ASN A 24 -8.78 -14.81 3.93
N ALA A 25 -8.25 -13.82 3.19
CA ALA A 25 -7.61 -12.65 3.75
C ALA A 25 -8.58 -11.90 4.68
N GLN A 26 -8.09 -11.54 5.86
CA GLN A 26 -8.84 -10.78 6.85
C GLN A 26 -8.36 -9.34 6.88
N ILE A 27 -9.27 -8.39 7.12
CA ILE A 27 -8.90 -7.00 7.35
C ILE A 27 -8.24 -6.89 8.73
N LEU A 28 -6.98 -6.44 8.75
CA LEU A 28 -6.19 -6.20 9.96
C LEU A 28 -6.26 -4.73 10.41
N ARG A 29 -6.29 -3.81 9.45
CA ARG A 29 -6.45 -2.37 9.68
C ARG A 29 -7.44 -1.79 8.68
N TYR A 30 -8.25 -0.86 9.14
CA TYR A 30 -9.13 -0.07 8.28
C TYR A 30 -9.29 1.34 8.86
N GLU A 31 -9.00 2.34 8.04
CA GLU A 31 -9.15 3.75 8.34
C GLU A 31 -9.87 4.41 7.16
N SER A 32 -10.90 5.19 7.49
CA SER A 32 -11.69 5.94 6.51
C SER A 32 -12.14 7.23 7.17
N ASP A 33 -11.36 8.28 6.96
CA ASP A 33 -11.64 9.62 7.45
C ASP A 33 -11.96 10.53 6.26
N ASN A 34 -13.22 10.93 6.15
CA ASN A 34 -13.68 11.85 5.12
C ASN A 34 -14.74 12.76 5.73
N ILE A 35 -14.38 14.04 5.91
CA ILE A 35 -15.25 15.07 6.48
C ILE A 35 -16.07 15.83 5.42
N GLY A 36 -15.90 15.49 4.14
CA GLY A 36 -16.69 16.00 3.02
C GLY A 36 -16.30 17.39 2.50
N THR A 37 -15.24 18.03 3.01
CA THR A 37 -14.87 19.41 2.67
C THR A 37 -13.48 19.57 2.07
N ASP A 38 -12.44 18.97 2.67
CA ASP A 38 -11.04 19.33 2.36
C ASP A 38 -10.19 18.18 1.81
N GLY A 39 -10.77 16.98 1.73
CA GLY A 39 -10.07 15.76 1.34
C GLY A 39 -10.50 14.56 2.18
N TYR A 40 -9.69 13.50 2.12
CA TYR A 40 -9.91 12.29 2.90
C TYR A 40 -8.59 11.59 3.20
N ASN A 41 -8.59 10.78 4.25
CA ASN A 41 -7.56 9.78 4.51
C ASN A 41 -8.21 8.41 4.44
N PHE A 42 -7.57 7.49 3.73
CA PHE A 42 -8.03 6.13 3.60
C PHE A 42 -6.86 5.17 3.73
N ALA A 43 -7.04 4.13 4.53
CA ALA A 43 -6.06 3.06 4.59
C ALA A 43 -6.70 1.72 4.93
N PHE A 44 -6.15 0.64 4.40
CA PHE A 44 -6.44 -0.70 4.87
C PHE A 44 -5.22 -1.61 4.77
N GLU A 45 -5.24 -2.65 5.58
CA GLU A 45 -4.28 -3.75 5.56
C GLU A 45 -5.02 -5.07 5.71
N THR A 46 -4.60 -6.07 4.95
CA THR A 46 -5.14 -7.43 4.99
C THR A 46 -4.07 -8.45 5.36
N SER A 47 -4.51 -9.59 5.89
CA SER A 47 -3.61 -10.62 6.43
C SER A 47 -2.80 -11.39 5.38
N ASP A 48 -3.14 -11.25 4.10
CA ASP A 48 -2.34 -11.73 2.95
C ASP A 48 -1.16 -10.79 2.60
N GLY A 49 -0.97 -9.71 3.36
CA GLY A 49 0.11 -8.74 3.14
C GLY A 49 -0.26 -7.62 2.16
N THR A 50 -1.51 -7.56 1.68
CA THR A 50 -1.98 -6.41 0.89
C THR A 50 -2.22 -5.20 1.79
N SER A 51 -1.76 -4.04 1.36
CA SER A 51 -2.01 -2.77 2.03
C SER A 51 -2.24 -1.64 1.03
N ARG A 52 -3.07 -0.69 1.42
CA ARG A 52 -3.28 0.57 0.68
C ARG A 52 -3.36 1.69 1.68
N GLN A 53 -2.69 2.80 1.38
CA GLN A 53 -2.86 4.05 2.10
C GLN A 53 -2.90 5.18 1.08
N GLU A 54 -3.83 6.11 1.25
CA GLU A 54 -3.90 7.30 0.44
C GLU A 54 -4.48 8.47 1.22
N GLN A 55 -4.08 9.66 0.79
CA GLN A 55 -4.59 10.93 1.26
C GLN A 55 -4.98 11.76 0.05
N ALA A 56 -6.17 12.33 0.12
CA ALA A 56 -6.66 13.29 -0.84
C ALA A 56 -6.65 14.69 -0.23
N GLN A 57 -6.37 15.68 -1.06
CA GLN A 57 -6.42 17.10 -0.73
C GLN A 57 -7.12 17.85 -1.85
N LEU A 58 -8.05 18.75 -1.49
CA LEU A 58 -8.64 19.67 -2.45
C LEU A 58 -7.63 20.77 -2.83
N LYS A 59 -7.39 20.97 -4.12
CA LYS A 59 -6.51 22.01 -4.67
C LYS A 59 -7.32 23.09 -5.39
N ASN A 60 -6.76 24.29 -5.45
CA ASN A 60 -7.30 25.46 -6.15
C ASN A 60 -8.76 25.80 -5.75
N VAL A 61 -9.07 25.71 -4.46
CA VAL A 61 -10.41 25.91 -3.91
C VAL A 61 -11.00 27.27 -4.34
N GLY A 62 -12.24 27.27 -4.83
CA GLY A 62 -12.95 28.45 -5.28
C GLY A 62 -12.52 28.99 -6.65
N THR A 63 -11.78 28.21 -7.43
CA THR A 63 -11.38 28.56 -8.81
C THR A 63 -11.97 27.58 -9.83
N GLU A 64 -11.88 27.91 -11.12
CA GLU A 64 -12.29 27.00 -12.21
C GLU A 64 -11.46 25.71 -12.30
N ASN A 65 -10.29 25.69 -11.66
CA ASN A 65 -9.36 24.55 -11.62
C ASN A 65 -9.43 23.80 -10.28
N GLU A 66 -10.51 23.97 -9.51
CA GLU A 66 -10.72 23.23 -8.27
C GLU A 66 -10.76 21.73 -8.56
N ALA A 67 -9.83 20.99 -7.97
CA ALA A 67 -9.66 19.57 -8.23
C ALA A 67 -9.11 18.82 -7.02
N LEU A 68 -9.44 17.53 -6.91
CA LEU A 68 -8.89 16.67 -5.88
C LEU A 68 -7.54 16.09 -6.33
N ALA A 69 -6.51 16.27 -5.50
CA ALA A 69 -5.23 15.61 -5.69
C ALA A 69 -5.07 14.48 -4.67
N VAL A 70 -4.84 13.26 -5.14
CA VAL A 70 -4.68 12.06 -4.31
C VAL A 70 -3.24 11.58 -4.40
N ARG A 71 -2.66 11.25 -3.26
CA ARG A 71 -1.36 10.60 -3.17
C ARG A 71 -1.50 9.34 -2.34
N GLY A 72 -0.86 8.27 -2.78
CA GLY A 72 -0.98 7.02 -2.06
C GLY A 72 0.08 6.00 -2.43
N THR A 73 0.01 4.91 -1.69
CA THR A 73 0.86 3.74 -1.83
C THR A 73 -0.01 2.51 -1.74
N ILE A 74 0.23 1.55 -2.64
CA ILE A 74 -0.38 0.22 -2.64
C ILE A 74 0.77 -0.78 -2.55
N SER A 75 0.67 -1.75 -1.64
CA SER A 75 1.61 -2.86 -1.56
C SER A 75 0.87 -4.19 -1.51
N TRP A 76 1.44 -5.22 -2.12
CA TRP A 76 0.88 -6.56 -2.13
C TRP A 76 1.99 -7.59 -2.37
N VAL A 77 1.74 -8.83 -1.96
CA VAL A 77 2.59 -9.97 -2.31
C VAL A 77 2.06 -10.55 -3.63
N ALA A 78 2.88 -10.59 -4.67
CA ALA A 78 2.49 -11.13 -5.96
C ALA A 78 2.64 -12.66 -6.01
N ALA A 79 2.22 -13.26 -7.12
CA ALA A 79 2.25 -14.71 -7.31
C ALA A 79 3.67 -15.32 -7.30
N ASP A 80 4.71 -14.50 -7.49
CA ASP A 80 6.12 -14.87 -7.37
C ASP A 80 6.64 -14.85 -5.92
N GLY A 81 5.78 -14.50 -4.95
CA GLY A 81 6.12 -14.36 -3.53
C GLY A 81 6.90 -13.09 -3.19
N GLN A 82 7.15 -12.20 -4.15
CA GLN A 82 7.79 -10.92 -3.89
C GLN A 82 6.77 -9.86 -3.50
N GLN A 83 7.17 -8.95 -2.61
CA GLN A 83 6.37 -7.79 -2.29
C GLN A 83 6.58 -6.70 -3.33
N TYR A 84 5.48 -6.25 -3.92
CA TYR A 84 5.44 -5.13 -4.84
C TYR A 84 4.90 -3.90 -4.12
N THR A 85 5.41 -2.74 -4.50
CA THR A 85 4.95 -1.45 -4.01
C THR A 85 4.77 -0.51 -5.19
N LEU A 86 3.64 0.18 -5.19
CA LEU A 86 3.25 1.18 -6.16
C LEU A 86 2.94 2.47 -5.41
N ASN A 87 3.76 3.50 -5.61
CA ASN A 87 3.46 4.86 -5.20
C ASN A 87 2.74 5.56 -6.34
N PHE A 88 1.84 6.50 -6.04
CA PHE A 88 1.17 7.25 -7.07
C PHE A 88 0.77 8.66 -6.63
N VAL A 89 0.66 9.53 -7.62
CA VAL A 89 -0.04 10.80 -7.54
C VAL A 89 -1.14 10.80 -8.61
N ALA A 90 -2.36 11.16 -8.23
CA ALA A 90 -3.47 11.41 -9.16
C ALA A 90 -3.92 12.85 -8.98
N ASP A 91 -3.75 13.67 -10.01
CA ASP A 91 -4.20 15.07 -10.02
C ASP A 91 -4.65 15.49 -11.43
N GLU A 92 -4.69 16.79 -11.69
CA GLU A 92 -5.04 17.41 -12.98
C GLU A 92 -4.24 16.84 -14.16
N ASN A 93 -3.02 16.33 -13.91
CA ASN A 93 -2.16 15.71 -14.92
C ASN A 93 -2.39 14.20 -15.09
N GLY A 94 -3.42 13.66 -14.44
CA GLY A 94 -3.76 12.24 -14.45
C GLY A 94 -3.00 11.41 -13.42
N PHE A 95 -3.08 10.09 -13.59
CA PHE A 95 -2.46 9.11 -12.70
C PHE A 95 -0.98 8.90 -13.06
N GLN A 96 -0.10 9.15 -12.09
CA GLN A 96 1.35 9.14 -12.22
C GLN A 96 1.92 8.08 -11.26
N PRO A 97 2.05 6.82 -11.71
CA PRO A 97 2.56 5.74 -10.88
C PRO A 97 4.09 5.68 -10.86
N GLU A 98 4.63 5.29 -9.71
CA GLU A 98 6.05 4.99 -9.52
C GLU A 98 6.19 3.64 -8.80
N GLY A 99 6.96 2.73 -9.38
CA GLY A 99 7.23 1.42 -8.81
C GLY A 99 8.39 0.75 -9.51
N ALA A 100 9.19 -0.04 -8.78
CA ALA A 100 10.37 -0.70 -9.33
C ALA A 100 10.06 -1.67 -10.48
N HIS A 101 8.81 -2.16 -10.53
CA HIS A 101 8.29 -3.10 -11.51
C HIS A 101 7.71 -2.43 -12.76
N LEU A 102 7.61 -1.10 -12.78
CA LEU A 102 7.07 -0.37 -13.92
C LEU A 102 8.16 -0.08 -14.96
N PRO A 103 7.81 -0.03 -16.25
CA PRO A 103 8.73 0.46 -17.27
C PRO A 103 9.19 1.88 -16.93
N ARG A 104 10.51 2.11 -17.01
CA ARG A 104 11.08 3.46 -16.94
C ARG A 104 11.17 3.99 -18.37
N ALA A 105 10.71 5.22 -18.58
CA ALA A 105 10.93 5.96 -19.82
C ALA A 105 12.38 6.45 -19.93
#